data_AF-A0AAN8IVL5-F1
#
_entry.id   AF-A0AAN8IVL5-F1
#
_cell.length_a   1.000
_cell.length_b   1.000
_cell.length_c   1.000
_cell.angle_alpha   90.00
_cell.angle_beta   90.00
_cell.angle_gamma   90.00
#
_symmetry.space_group_name_H-M   'P 1'
#
loop_
_entity.id
_entity.type
_entity.pdbx_description
1 polymer ?
#
loop_
_entity_poly.entity_id
_entity_poly.type
_entity_poly.pdbx_seq_one_letter_code
_entity_poly.pdbx_strand_id
1 'polypeptide(L)'
;MARLREMDTAKVNVQCLSTVPVMFSYWAKPEHTEEVSRFVNDDLFRQCQSAPDRLVPLGTLPMNDIHRAVAHLFGTDRAGLLMN
;
A
#
# COMPACT_ATOMS: atom_id res chain seq x y z
N MET A 1 -16.72 -5.15 -3.21
CA MET A 1 -17.65 -6.31 -3.30
C MET A 1 -17.28 -7.30 -4.40
N ALA A 2 -16.91 -6.89 -5.62
CA ALA A 2 -16.44 -7.83 -6.67
C ALA A 2 -15.23 -8.68 -6.22
N ARG A 3 -14.20 -8.04 -5.65
CA ARG A 3 -12.98 -8.74 -5.20
C ARG A 3 -13.25 -9.88 -4.20
N LEU A 4 -14.12 -9.67 -3.21
CA LEU A 4 -14.41 -10.71 -2.21
C LEU A 4 -15.09 -11.94 -2.85
N ARG A 5 -15.99 -11.73 -3.82
CA ARG A 5 -16.62 -12.85 -4.55
C ARG A 5 -15.62 -13.63 -5.40
N GLU A 6 -14.68 -12.93 -6.03
CA GLU A 6 -13.58 -13.55 -6.76
C GLU A 6 -12.68 -14.37 -5.83
N MET A 7 -12.35 -13.81 -4.65
CA MET A 7 -11.60 -14.52 -3.61
C MET A 7 -12.34 -15.78 -3.12
N ASP A 8 -13.65 -15.71 -2.90
CA ASP A 8 -14.45 -16.87 -2.50
C ASP A 8 -14.44 -17.98 -3.56
N THR A 9 -14.58 -17.59 -4.84
CA THR A 9 -14.52 -18.51 -5.98
C THR A 9 -13.13 -19.15 -6.09
N ALA A 10 -12.08 -18.36 -5.90
CA ALA A 10 -10.68 -18.82 -5.92
C ALA A 10 -10.24 -19.50 -4.62
N LYS A 11 -11.11 -19.59 -3.60
CA LYS A 11 -10.82 -20.12 -2.26
C LYS A 11 -9.64 -19.42 -1.56
N VAL A 12 -9.53 -18.11 -1.74
CA VAL A 12 -8.54 -17.25 -1.07
C VAL A 12 -9.11 -16.69 0.22
N ASN A 13 -8.63 -17.14 1.37
CA ASN A 13 -9.15 -16.68 2.67
C ASN A 13 -8.75 -15.23 2.97
N VAL A 14 -7.47 -14.90 2.81
CA VAL A 14 -6.91 -13.57 3.03
C VAL A 14 -6.06 -13.19 1.82
N GLN A 15 -6.18 -11.96 1.35
CA GLN A 15 -5.38 -11.43 0.25
C GLN A 15 -4.63 -10.18 0.68
N CYS A 16 -3.33 -10.17 0.42
CA CYS A 16 -2.50 -8.97 0.55
C CYS A 16 -2.60 -8.13 -0.74
N LEU A 17 -2.87 -6.84 -0.58
CA LEU A 17 -3.05 -5.91 -1.70
C LEU A 17 -1.92 -4.89 -1.71
N SER A 18 -1.34 -4.62 -2.87
CA SER A 18 -0.37 -3.56 -3.10
C SER A 18 -0.81 -2.68 -4.28
N THR A 19 -0.14 -1.55 -4.45
CA THR A 19 -0.28 -0.76 -5.68
C THR A 19 0.36 -1.45 -6.88
N VAL A 20 0.03 -1.00 -8.09
CA VAL A 20 0.63 -1.46 -9.33
C VAL A 20 1.98 -0.77 -9.59
N PRO A 21 2.96 -1.39 -10.27
CA PRO A 21 4.32 -0.86 -10.36
C PRO A 21 4.45 0.55 -10.94
N VAL A 22 3.58 0.94 -11.87
CA VAL A 22 3.58 2.30 -12.44
C VAL A 22 3.30 3.37 -11.36
N MET A 23 2.59 3.03 -10.29
CA MET A 23 2.30 3.99 -9.22
C MET A 23 3.48 4.23 -8.28
N PHE A 24 4.58 3.46 -8.38
CA PHE A 24 5.77 3.72 -7.59
C PHE A 24 6.43 5.06 -7.93
N SER A 25 6.31 5.53 -9.17
CA SER A 25 6.79 6.87 -9.57
C SER A 25 8.27 7.15 -9.21
N TYR A 26 9.13 6.12 -9.24
CA TYR A 26 10.56 6.26 -8.87
C TYR A 26 11.37 7.11 -9.87
N TRP A 27 10.83 7.39 -11.05
CA TRP A 27 11.41 8.34 -12.01
C TRP A 27 11.18 9.81 -11.63
N ALA A 28 10.28 10.09 -10.69
CA ALA A 28 9.97 11.44 -10.27
C ALA A 28 11.03 12.00 -9.32
N LYS A 29 10.89 13.29 -8.97
CA LYS A 29 11.68 13.87 -7.87
C LYS A 29 11.34 13.16 -6.56
N PRO A 30 12.33 12.91 -5.67
CA PRO A 30 12.10 12.20 -4.41
C PRO A 30 10.95 12.73 -3.56
N GLU A 31 10.78 14.06 -3.51
CA GLU A 31 9.67 14.71 -2.78
C GLU A 31 8.30 14.27 -3.31
N HIS A 32 8.17 14.20 -4.63
CA HIS A 32 6.91 13.80 -5.27
C HIS A 32 6.66 12.31 -5.11
N THR A 33 7.70 11.47 -5.13
CA THR A 33 7.58 10.04 -4.86
C THR A 33 7.08 9.79 -3.43
N GLU A 34 7.52 10.59 -2.45
CA GLU A 34 7.01 10.52 -1.08
C GLU A 34 5.53 10.91 -0.99
N GLU A 35 5.13 12.00 -1.65
CA GLU A 35 3.72 12.43 -1.73
C GLU A 35 2.84 11.34 -2.36
N VAL A 36 3.28 10.74 -3.46
CA VAL A 36 2.57 9.64 -4.13
C VAL A 36 2.50 8.41 -3.22
N SER A 37 3.60 8.05 -2.55
CA SER A 37 3.62 6.91 -1.62
C SER A 37 2.60 7.09 -0.50
N ARG A 38 2.52 8.30 0.08
CA ARG A 38 1.51 8.64 1.09
C ARG A 38 0.10 8.54 0.54
N PHE A 39 -0.17 9.15 -0.61
CA PHE A 39 -1.50 9.12 -1.24
C PHE A 39 -1.98 7.69 -1.51
N VAL A 40 -1.11 6.88 -2.13
CA VAL A 40 -1.42 5.48 -2.47
C VAL A 40 -1.63 4.63 -1.23
N ASN A 41 -0.78 4.77 -0.22
CA ASN A 41 -0.90 4.01 1.03
C ASN A 41 -2.19 4.37 1.79
N ASP A 42 -2.56 5.65 1.82
CA ASP A 42 -3.79 6.14 2.45
C ASP A 42 -5.04 5.56 1.77
N ASP A 43 -5.04 5.52 0.44
CA ASP A 43 -6.14 4.96 -0.33
C ASP A 43 -6.24 3.44 -0.17
N LEU A 44 -5.10 2.73 -0.28
CA LEU A 44 -5.02 1.29 -0.10
C LEU A 44 -5.51 0.84 1.28
N PHE A 45 -5.08 1.55 2.33
CA PHE A 45 -5.54 1.28 3.69
C PHE A 45 -7.06 1.45 3.79
N ARG A 46 -7.61 2.58 3.31
CA ARG A 46 -9.07 2.83 3.29
C ARG A 46 -9.84 1.74 2.55
N GLN A 47 -9.32 1.24 1.42
CA GLN A 47 -9.97 0.16 0.68
C GLN A 47 -9.98 -1.16 1.47
N CYS A 48 -8.88 -1.51 2.13
CA CYS A 48 -8.78 -2.74 2.93
C CYS A 48 -9.67 -2.74 4.16
N GLN A 49 -10.00 -1.56 4.72
CA GLN A 49 -10.99 -1.43 5.81
C GLN A 49 -12.40 -1.91 5.44
N SER A 50 -12.70 -2.14 4.16
CA SER A 50 -13.99 -2.74 3.76
C SER A 50 -14.14 -4.22 4.12
N ALA A 51 -13.04 -4.93 4.38
CA ALA A 51 -13.00 -6.31 4.85
C ALA A 51 -11.65 -6.59 5.55
N PRO A 52 -11.38 -5.99 6.73
CA PRO A 52 -10.06 -5.96 7.35
C PRO A 52 -9.57 -7.34 7.84
N ASP A 53 -10.49 -8.30 8.00
CA ASP A 53 -10.21 -9.70 8.30
C ASP A 53 -9.77 -10.52 7.08
N ARG A 54 -9.95 -9.97 5.86
CA ARG A 54 -9.68 -10.65 4.58
C ARG A 54 -8.76 -9.89 3.64
N LEU A 55 -8.64 -8.57 3.79
CA LEU A 55 -7.81 -7.72 2.95
C LEU A 55 -6.74 -7.06 3.80
N VAL A 56 -5.47 -7.31 3.45
CA VAL A 56 -4.32 -6.78 4.18
C VAL A 56 -3.56 -5.80 3.27
N PRO A 57 -3.42 -4.52 3.64
CA PRO A 57 -2.72 -3.55 2.81
C PRO A 57 -1.20 -3.69 2.94
N LEU A 58 -0.51 -3.68 1.79
CA LEU A 58 0.94 -3.61 1.64
C LEU A 58 1.31 -2.30 0.91
N GLY A 59 1.72 -1.32 1.70
CA GLY A 59 2.13 0.00 1.27
C GLY A 59 3.50 0.02 0.59
N THR A 60 3.76 1.12 -0.11
CA THR A 60 5.01 1.41 -0.80
C THR A 60 5.80 2.51 -0.09
N LEU A 61 7.11 2.54 -0.36
CA LEU A 61 8.05 3.56 0.11
C LEU A 61 8.61 4.36 -1.07
N PRO A 62 9.07 5.61 -0.86
CA PRO A 62 9.80 6.38 -1.87
C PRO A 62 11.24 5.87 -2.05
N MET A 63 11.40 4.71 -2.69
CA MET A 63 12.69 3.99 -2.78
C MET A 63 13.76 4.65 -3.65
N ASN A 64 13.46 5.77 -4.31
CA ASN A 64 14.44 6.59 -5.02
C ASN A 64 15.27 7.49 -4.08
N ASP A 65 14.93 7.56 -2.79
CA ASP A 65 15.73 8.25 -1.75
C ASP A 65 15.68 7.45 -0.43
N ILE A 66 16.85 6.99 0.02
CA ILE A 66 16.97 6.14 1.21
C ILE A 66 16.52 6.88 2.47
N HIS A 67 16.88 8.15 2.63
CA HIS A 67 16.54 8.92 3.82
C HIS A 67 15.03 9.13 3.92
N ARG A 68 14.37 9.45 2.80
CA ARG A 68 12.92 9.55 2.73
C ARG A 68 12.23 8.21 2.94
N ALA A 69 12.73 7.13 2.36
CA ALA A 69 12.16 5.80 2.54
C ALA A 69 12.17 5.36 4.01
N VAL A 70 13.30 5.56 4.69
CA VAL A 70 13.46 5.27 6.12
C VAL A 70 12.56 6.18 6.96
N ALA A 71 12.55 7.49 6.69
CA ALA A 71 11.69 8.43 7.40
C ALA A 71 10.20 8.11 7.21
N HIS A 72 9.79 7.69 6.01
CA HIS A 72 8.41 7.29 5.71
C HIS A 72 8.05 5.98 6.40
N LEU A 73 8.94 4.99 6.43
CA LEU A 73 8.74 3.72 7.13
C LEU A 73 8.47 3.91 8.62
N PHE A 74 9.27 4.73 9.29
CA PHE A 74 9.13 4.99 10.73
C PHE A 74 8.14 6.11 11.07
N GLY A 75 7.87 7.02 10.14
CA GLY A 75 6.91 8.12 10.32
C GLY A 75 5.47 7.75 9.97
N THR A 76 5.26 6.65 9.25
CA THR A 76 3.93 6.12 8.91
C THR A 76 3.56 4.98 9.86
N ASP A 77 3.60 5.24 11.17
CA ASP A 77 3.04 4.32 12.17
C ASP A 77 1.51 4.35 12.09
N ARG A 78 0.97 3.65 11.10
CA ARG A 78 -0.46 3.33 11.03
C ARG A 78 -0.62 1.85 11.30
N ALA A 79 -1.13 1.53 12.48
CA ALA A 79 -1.48 0.18 12.87
C ALA A 79 -2.27 -0.53 11.76
N GLY A 80 -1.68 -1.60 11.20
CA GLY A 80 -2.31 -2.45 10.18
C GLY A 80 -1.87 -2.23 8.73
N LEU A 81 -0.96 -1.28 8.44
CA LEU A 81 -0.33 -1.17 7.12
C LEU A 81 1.04 -1.88 7.11
N LEU A 82 1.17 -2.95 6.32
CA LEU A 82 2.47 -3.58 6.06
C LEU A 82 3.23 -2.76 5.01
N MET A 83 4.56 -2.75 5.02
CA MET A 83 5.38 -2.06 4.01
C MET A 83 6.18 -3.07 3.20
N ASN A 84 6.30 -2.82 1.89
CA ASN A 84 7.14 -3.58 0.95
C ASN A 84 8.52 -2.96 0.76
#